data_AF-A0A1U7ETE3-F1
#
_entry.id   AF-A0A1U7ETE3-F1
#
_cell.length_a   1.000
_cell.length_b   1.000
_cell.length_c   1.000
_cell.angle_alpha   90.00
_cell.angle_beta   90.00
_cell.angle_gamma   90.00
#
_symmetry.space_group_name_H-M   'P 1'
#
loop_
_entity.id
_entity.type
_entity.pdbx_description
1 polymer ?
#
loop_
_entity_poly.entity_id
_entity_poly.type
_entity_poly.pdbx_seq_one_letter_code
_entity_poly.pdbx_strand_id
1 'polypeptide(L)'
;MSTETGGTVAHETEPAKSGEAVVGDDDVGATLALLADEEARALFRHTGKPKTIPELTADCGVARSTAYRKVRKLTAAGLLEPASADDDPNTATAYQRTVDALEIIVGEAETIEVRR
;
A
#
# COMPACT_ATOMS: atom_id res chain seq x y z
N MET A 1 5.32 31.42 53.46
CA MET A 1 4.19 30.59 52.98
C MET A 1 3.33 31.48 52.09
N SER A 2 3.55 31.42 50.78
CA SER A 2 2.78 32.15 49.78
C SER A 2 2.60 31.20 48.60
N THR A 3 1.36 30.80 48.36
CA THR A 3 0.93 29.97 47.23
C THR A 3 0.60 30.90 46.07
N GLU A 4 1.35 30.80 44.98
CA GLU A 4 0.94 31.37 43.69
C GLU A 4 0.43 30.25 42.79
N THR A 5 -0.86 30.35 42.49
CA THR A 5 -1.61 29.57 41.52
C THR A 5 -1.61 30.35 40.20
N GLY A 6 -1.23 29.70 39.09
CA GLY A 6 -1.37 30.23 37.74
C GLY A 6 -0.24 29.72 36.84
N GLY A 7 -0.47 29.18 35.64
CA GLY A 7 -1.69 28.96 34.90
C GLY A 7 -1.45 27.88 33.84
N THR A 8 -2.49 27.11 33.59
CA THR A 8 -2.59 26.20 32.44
C THR A 8 -3.04 27.02 31.24
N VAL A 9 -2.27 27.01 30.15
CA VAL A 9 -2.77 27.39 28.82
C VAL A 9 -2.38 26.31 27.81
N ALA A 10 -3.45 25.64 27.37
CA ALA A 10 -3.65 24.84 26.17
C ALA A 10 -2.44 24.63 25.25
N HIS A 11 -1.94 23.39 25.23
CA HIS A 11 -1.39 22.83 24.02
C HIS A 11 -2.57 22.67 23.05
N GLU A 12 -2.69 23.59 22.08
CA GLU A 12 -3.57 23.38 20.94
C GLU A 12 -3.10 22.09 20.25
N THR A 13 -3.87 21.04 20.43
CA THR A 13 -3.76 19.81 19.67
C THR A 13 -4.21 20.15 18.25
N GLU A 14 -3.27 20.33 17.34
CA GLU A 14 -3.55 20.30 15.91
C GLU A 14 -4.31 18.99 15.59
N PRO A 15 -5.39 19.07 14.79
CA PRO A 15 -6.26 17.94 14.57
C PRO A 15 -5.52 16.86 13.78
N ALA A 16 -5.55 15.65 14.32
CA ALA A 16 -5.10 14.44 13.64
C ALA A 16 -5.77 14.31 12.28
N LYS A 17 -5.03 14.60 11.20
CA LYS A 17 -5.37 14.18 9.85
C LYS A 17 -5.20 12.66 9.82
N SER A 18 -6.34 11.99 9.91
CA SER A 18 -6.46 10.55 9.78
C SER A 18 -5.72 10.07 8.52
N GLY A 19 -4.76 9.17 8.71
CA GLY A 19 -4.26 8.30 7.65
C GLY A 19 -2.81 8.47 7.20
N GLU A 20 -1.93 9.17 7.92
CA GLU A 20 -0.49 9.10 7.57
C GLU A 20 0.11 7.86 8.25
N ALA A 21 0.07 6.71 7.57
CA ALA A 21 0.95 5.62 7.93
C ALA A 21 2.38 6.15 7.72
N VAL A 22 3.11 6.43 8.79
CA VAL A 22 4.55 6.69 8.73
C VAL A 22 5.21 5.41 8.25
N VAL A 23 5.42 5.34 6.94
CA VAL A 23 6.11 4.25 6.26
C VAL A 23 7.58 4.37 6.63
N GLY A 24 8.17 3.33 7.22
CA GLY A 24 9.61 3.33 7.48
C GLY A 24 10.39 3.47 6.17
N ASP A 25 11.58 4.06 6.22
CA ASP A 25 12.42 4.29 5.03
C ASP A 25 12.63 3.01 4.20
N ASP A 26 12.79 1.85 4.89
CA ASP A 26 12.88 0.53 4.28
C ASP A 26 11.60 0.09 3.52
N ASP A 27 10.41 0.43 4.04
CA ASP A 27 9.12 0.10 3.43
C ASP A 27 8.85 0.98 2.20
N VAL A 28 9.30 2.24 2.21
CA VAL A 28 9.26 3.14 1.05
C VAL A 28 10.14 2.60 -0.07
N GLY A 29 11.40 2.27 0.25
CA GLY A 29 12.34 1.71 -0.72
C GLY A 29 11.84 0.42 -1.36
N ALA A 30 11.25 -0.48 -0.55
CA ALA A 30 10.67 -1.73 -1.05
C ALA A 30 9.47 -1.49 -1.99
N THR A 31 8.62 -0.51 -1.67
CA THR A 31 7.46 -0.13 -2.49
C THR A 31 7.91 0.47 -3.83
N LEU A 32 8.89 1.38 -3.81
CA LEU A 32 9.44 1.97 -5.04
C LEU A 32 10.15 0.93 -5.91
N ALA A 33 10.95 0.03 -5.32
CA ALA A 33 11.60 -1.05 -6.05
C ALA A 33 10.57 -2.01 -6.68
N LEU A 34 9.45 -2.24 -6.01
CA LEU A 34 8.35 -3.04 -6.54
C LEU A 34 7.66 -2.32 -7.71
N LEU A 35 7.42 -1.01 -7.61
CA LEU A 35 6.84 -0.22 -8.70
C LEU A 35 7.83 0.03 -9.84
N ALA A 36 9.14 -0.07 -9.61
CA ALA A 36 10.17 -0.03 -10.65
C ALA A 36 10.17 -1.31 -11.52
N ASP A 37 9.66 -2.41 -10.99
CA ASP A 37 9.56 -3.71 -11.68
C ASP A 37 8.40 -3.75 -12.68
N GLU A 38 8.70 -4.09 -13.93
CA GLU A 38 7.72 -4.06 -15.01
C GLU A 38 6.61 -5.10 -14.85
N GLU A 39 6.95 -6.33 -14.44
CA GLU A 39 5.97 -7.39 -14.22
C GLU A 39 5.03 -7.02 -13.07
N ALA A 40 5.55 -6.44 -11.99
CA ALA A 40 4.75 -5.96 -10.88
C ALA A 40 3.78 -4.85 -11.31
N ARG A 41 4.25 -3.87 -12.10
CA ARG A 41 3.38 -2.83 -12.66
C ARG A 41 2.32 -3.42 -13.59
N ALA A 42 2.69 -4.41 -14.42
CA ALA A 42 1.75 -5.08 -15.32
C ALA A 42 0.63 -5.77 -14.53
N LEU A 43 0.98 -6.52 -13.49
CA LEU A 43 0.02 -7.16 -12.59
C LEU A 43 -0.90 -6.13 -11.92
N PHE A 44 -0.32 -5.07 -11.33
CA PHE A 44 -1.08 -4.00 -10.68
C PHE A 44 -2.04 -3.27 -11.63
N ARG A 45 -1.70 -3.13 -12.92
CA ARG A 45 -2.62 -2.54 -13.92
C ARG A 45 -3.81 -3.45 -14.24
N HIS A 46 -3.63 -4.76 -14.20
CA HIS A 46 -4.69 -5.71 -14.56
C HIS A 46 -5.67 -6.00 -13.41
N THR A 47 -5.36 -5.59 -12.18
CA THR A 47 -6.19 -5.76 -10.98
C THR A 47 -7.16 -4.59 -10.72
N GLY A 48 -7.49 -3.78 -11.73
CA GLY A 48 -8.57 -2.79 -11.63
C GLY A 48 -9.96 -3.42 -11.47
N LYS A 49 -10.07 -4.73 -11.68
CA LYS A 49 -11.17 -5.60 -11.26
C LYS A 49 -10.58 -6.83 -10.56
N PRO A 50 -11.33 -7.52 -9.69
CA PRO A 50 -10.87 -8.77 -9.08
C PRO A 50 -10.35 -9.77 -10.12
N LYS A 51 -9.11 -10.22 -9.97
CA LYS A 51 -8.49 -11.26 -10.82
C LYS A 51 -7.69 -12.26 -10.01
N THR A 52 -7.81 -13.53 -10.37
CA THR A 52 -7.04 -14.63 -9.79
C THR A 52 -5.62 -14.66 -10.34
N ILE A 53 -4.70 -15.34 -9.63
CA ILE A 53 -3.32 -15.53 -10.10
C ILE A 53 -3.27 -16.16 -11.51
N PRO A 54 -4.03 -17.23 -11.83
CA PRO A 54 -4.05 -17.80 -13.18
C PRO A 54 -4.45 -16.78 -14.27
N GLU A 55 -5.48 -15.97 -14.02
CA GLU A 55 -5.91 -14.93 -14.98
C GLU A 55 -4.81 -13.89 -15.17
N LEU A 56 -4.20 -13.42 -14.08
CA LEU A 56 -3.09 -12.48 -14.14
C LEU A 56 -1.87 -13.03 -14.90
N THR A 57 -1.56 -14.32 -14.75
CA THR A 57 -0.47 -14.95 -15.51
C THR A 57 -0.76 -15.01 -17.00
N ALA A 58 -2.01 -15.29 -17.38
CA ALA A 58 -2.43 -15.33 -18.77
C ALA A 58 -2.39 -13.94 -19.41
N ASP A 59 -2.92 -12.93 -18.71
CA ASP A 59 -3.02 -11.56 -19.22
C ASP A 59 -1.65 -10.87 -19.34
N CYS A 60 -0.77 -11.10 -18.36
CA CYS A 60 0.54 -10.42 -18.31
C CYS A 60 1.67 -11.24 -18.97
N GLY A 61 1.43 -12.50 -19.35
CA GLY A 61 2.45 -13.38 -19.91
C GLY A 61 3.58 -13.74 -18.93
N VAL A 62 3.32 -13.66 -17.62
CA VAL A 62 4.32 -13.91 -16.57
C VAL A 62 4.20 -15.34 -16.03
N ALA A 63 5.33 -15.92 -15.63
CA ALA A 63 5.33 -17.23 -14.98
C ALA A 63 4.53 -17.22 -13.67
N ARG A 64 3.85 -18.33 -13.34
CA ARG A 64 2.98 -18.42 -12.16
C ARG A 64 3.70 -18.19 -10.83
N SER A 65 4.92 -18.70 -10.69
CA SER A 65 5.76 -18.46 -9.51
C SER A 65 6.13 -16.98 -9.35
N THR A 66 6.38 -16.30 -10.47
CA THR A 66 6.65 -14.86 -10.51
C THR A 66 5.40 -14.07 -10.12
N ALA A 67 4.24 -14.36 -10.73
CA ALA A 67 2.98 -13.71 -10.39
C ALA A 67 2.65 -13.84 -8.91
N TYR A 68 2.75 -15.04 -8.35
CA TYR A 68 2.49 -15.28 -6.92
C TYR A 68 3.39 -14.44 -6.03
N ARG A 69 4.71 -14.43 -6.32
CA ARG A 69 5.70 -13.63 -5.57
C ARG A 69 5.41 -12.13 -5.66
N LYS A 70 5.05 -11.62 -6.83
CA LYS A 70 4.79 -10.19 -7.05
C LYS A 70 3.47 -9.76 -6.44
N VAL A 71 2.39 -10.53 -6.61
CA VAL A 71 1.09 -10.24 -5.98
C VAL A 71 1.23 -10.24 -4.46
N ARG A 72 1.94 -11.22 -3.87
CA ARG A 72 2.22 -11.21 -2.43
C ARG A 72 2.93 -9.93 -1.97
N LYS A 73 3.92 -9.44 -2.74
CA LYS A 73 4.63 -8.19 -2.41
C LYS A 73 3.72 -6.97 -2.55
N LEU A 74 2.89 -6.91 -3.60
CA LEU A 74 1.94 -5.82 -3.80
C LEU A 74 0.87 -5.80 -2.69
N THR A 75 0.43 -6.96 -2.23
CA THR A 75 -0.46 -7.08 -1.07
C THR A 75 0.22 -6.65 0.22
N ALA A 76 1.48 -7.04 0.45
CA ALA A 76 2.24 -6.60 1.61
C ALA A 76 2.47 -5.08 1.63
N ALA A 77 2.66 -4.45 0.47
CA ALA A 77 2.72 -3.00 0.31
C ALA A 77 1.33 -2.32 0.39
N GLY A 78 0.26 -3.10 0.58
CA GLY A 78 -1.11 -2.61 0.67
C GLY A 78 -1.62 -1.94 -0.61
N LEU A 79 -1.07 -2.34 -1.76
CA LEU A 79 -1.48 -1.90 -3.11
C LEU A 79 -2.52 -2.84 -3.73
N LEU A 80 -2.56 -4.08 -3.25
CA LEU A 80 -3.58 -5.07 -3.58
C LEU A 80 -4.17 -5.66 -2.30
N GLU A 81 -5.38 -6.17 -2.42
CA GLU A 81 -6.02 -6.98 -1.39
C GLU A 81 -6.70 -8.20 -2.02
N PRO A 82 -6.91 -9.29 -1.26
CA PRO A 82 -7.84 -10.32 -1.66
C PRO A 82 -9.23 -9.72 -1.82
N ALA A 83 -9.86 -9.93 -2.99
CA ALA A 83 -11.28 -9.64 -3.13
C ALA A 83 -12.06 -10.61 -2.23
N SER A 84 -13.16 -10.13 -1.63
CA SER A 84 -14.06 -11.00 -0.86
C SER A 84 -14.46 -12.18 -1.74
N ALA A 85 -14.05 -13.39 -1.33
CA ALA A 85 -14.51 -14.59 -1.98
C ALA A 85 -16.00 -14.74 -1.66
N ASP A 86 -16.80 -15.16 -2.64
CA ASP A 86 -18.00 -15.91 -2.31
C ASP A 86 -17.57 -17.12 -1.46
N ASP A 87 -18.41 -17.59 -0.52
CA ASP A 87 -18.10 -18.61 0.51
C ASP A 87 -17.65 -20.00 -0.02
N ASP A 88 -17.20 -20.12 -1.27
CA ASP A 88 -16.63 -21.32 -1.88
C ASP A 88 -15.13 -21.47 -1.60
N PRO A 89 -14.72 -22.42 -0.74
CA PRO A 89 -13.31 -22.67 -0.41
C PRO A 89 -12.50 -23.26 -1.58
N ASN A 90 -13.15 -23.72 -2.66
CA ASN A 90 -12.48 -24.29 -3.82
C ASN A 90 -12.21 -23.26 -4.93
N THR A 91 -12.73 -22.04 -4.77
CA THR A 91 -12.49 -20.96 -5.74
C THR A 91 -11.13 -20.31 -5.46
N ALA A 92 -10.34 -20.13 -6.52
CA ALA A 92 -9.04 -19.47 -6.42
C ALA A 92 -9.23 -18.01 -5.94
N THR A 93 -8.40 -17.58 -4.99
CA THR A 93 -8.46 -16.20 -4.46
C THR A 93 -8.21 -15.19 -5.58
N ALA A 94 -9.16 -14.28 -5.76
CA ALA A 94 -9.01 -13.11 -6.62
C ALA A 94 -8.39 -11.96 -5.84
N TYR A 95 -7.66 -11.09 -6.54
CA TYR A 95 -7.02 -9.91 -6.00
C TYR A 95 -7.49 -8.66 -6.74
N GLN A 96 -7.69 -7.58 -6.01
CA GLN A 96 -8.06 -6.28 -6.55
C GLN A 96 -7.16 -5.18 -6.01
N ARG A 97 -7.11 -4.06 -6.73
CA ARG A 97 -6.38 -2.87 -6.29
C ARG A 97 -7.11 -2.18 -5.13
N THR A 98 -6.33 -1.69 -4.16
CA THR A 98 -6.83 -0.97 -2.97
C THR A 98 -6.78 0.56 -3.13
N VAL A 99 -5.98 1.06 -4.07
CA VAL A 99 -5.64 2.48 -4.20
C VAL A 99 -5.82 2.92 -5.64
N ASP A 100 -6.39 4.09 -5.89
CA ASP A 100 -6.53 4.59 -7.27
C ASP A 100 -5.30 5.37 -7.73
N ALA A 101 -4.61 6.00 -6.79
CA ALA A 101 -3.45 6.84 -7.03
C ALA A 101 -2.33 6.51 -6.03
N LEU A 102 -1.10 6.84 -6.43
CA LEU A 102 0.09 6.82 -5.58
C LEU A 102 0.83 8.13 -5.81
N GLU A 103 1.11 8.84 -4.73
CA GLU A 103 1.86 10.09 -4.74
C GLU A 103 3.22 9.86 -4.08
N ILE A 104 4.28 10.29 -4.77
CA ILE A 104 5.65 10.26 -4.25
C ILE A 104 6.03 11.70 -3.94
N ILE A 105 6.39 11.94 -2.69
CA ILE A 105 6.76 13.27 -2.21
C ILE A 105 8.24 13.23 -1.84
N VAL A 106 8.99 14.19 -2.38
CA VAL A 106 10.41 14.39 -2.07
C VAL A 106 10.53 15.65 -1.22
N GLY A 107 10.88 15.49 0.06
CA GLY A 107 10.98 16.56 1.04
C GLY A 107 12.35 17.26 1.06
N GLU A 108 12.46 18.30 1.89
CA GLU A 108 13.64 19.18 1.95
C GLU A 108 14.92 18.53 2.52
N ALA A 109 14.82 17.32 3.09
CA ALA A 109 15.94 16.57 3.68
C ALA A 109 16.16 15.19 3.03
N GLU A 110 15.96 15.09 1.71
CA GLU A 110 16.02 13.81 0.96
C GLU A 110 15.00 12.77 1.45
N THR A 111 14.03 13.18 2.24
CA THR A 111 12.95 12.31 2.71
C THR A 111 12.06 11.95 1.53
N ILE A 112 11.78 10.64 1.39
CA ILE A 112 10.84 10.15 0.39
C ILE A 112 9.65 9.56 1.11
N GLU A 113 8.46 10.06 0.77
CA GLU A 113 7.20 9.60 1.32
C GLU A 113 6.32 9.04 0.21
N VAL A 114 5.57 7.99 0.54
CA VAL A 114 4.60 7.37 -0.38
C VAL A 114 3.21 7.51 0.23
N ARG A 115 2.35 8.28 -0.44
CA ARG A 115 0.93 8.40 -0.13
C ARG A 115 0.11 7.59 -1.11
N ARG A 116 -0.95 6.96 -0.61
CA ARG A 116 -1.77 5.99 -1.33
C ARG A 116 -3.24 6.21 -1.05
#